data_AF-A0AAW4GCD2-F1
#
_entry.id   AF-A0AAW4GCD2-F1
#
_cell.length_a   1.000
_cell.length_b   1.000
_cell.length_c   1.000
_cell.angle_alpha   90.00
_cell.angle_beta   90.00
_cell.angle_gamma   90.00
#
_symmetry.space_group_name_H-M   'P 1'
#
loop_
_entity.id
_entity.type
_entity.pdbx_description
1 polymer ?
#
loop_
_entity_poly.entity_id
_entity_poly.type
_entity_poly.pdbx_seq_one_letter_code
_entity_poly.pdbx_strand_id
1 'polypeptide(L)'
;MTTDTDSGSFRRLHSHGVVPPFLLERLQGAGARATLLADREMRAGREVVQARTAIAPRTGGTLERTISDAKATRDLPGQQVRAEGENPTGDAATDEAYDGLGATYAFFDEVYGYSSLDGSGLPLDATVHYGRDYDNAFWD
;
A
#
# COMPACT_ATOMS: atom_id res chain seq x y z
N MET A 1 42.23 -23.65 10.38
CA MET A 1 42.31 -22.26 9.90
C MET A 1 41.07 -22.04 9.03
N THR A 2 39.96 -21.60 9.64
CA THR A 2 39.39 -20.22 9.52
C THR A 2 38.69 -20.01 8.18
N THR A 3 37.40 -20.34 8.09
CA THR A 3 36.23 -19.42 8.19
C THR A 3 36.27 -18.32 7.13
N ASP A 4 35.33 -18.39 6.18
CA ASP A 4 34.74 -17.16 5.68
C ASP A 4 33.23 -17.33 5.66
N THR A 5 32.59 -16.54 6.52
CA THR A 5 31.16 -16.47 6.72
C THR A 5 30.66 -15.42 5.75
N ASP A 6 30.09 -15.85 4.63
CA ASP A 6 29.37 -14.95 3.72
C ASP A 6 28.13 -14.44 4.46
N SER A 7 28.32 -13.30 5.13
CA SER A 7 27.28 -12.55 5.82
C SER A 7 26.48 -11.83 4.76
N GLY A 8 25.61 -12.59 4.07
CA GLY A 8 24.61 -12.04 3.17
C GLY A 8 23.80 -10.97 3.90
N SER A 9 23.97 -9.72 3.48
CA SER A 9 23.23 -8.60 4.02
C SER A 9 21.75 -8.79 3.74
N PHE A 10 20.98 -9.22 4.74
CA PHE A 10 19.52 -9.17 4.69
C PHE A 10 19.11 -7.70 4.64
N ARG A 11 18.76 -7.24 3.44
CA ARG A 11 18.17 -5.92 3.26
C ARG A 11 16.77 -5.98 3.88
N ARG A 12 16.62 -5.51 5.13
CA ARG A 12 15.31 -5.34 5.77
C ARG A 12 14.40 -4.55 4.84
N LEU A 13 13.37 -5.19 4.30
CA LEU A 13 12.30 -4.50 3.61
C LEU A 13 11.38 -3.93 4.70
N HIS A 14 11.44 -2.63 4.89
CA HIS A 14 10.54 -1.93 5.80
C HIS A 14 9.14 -1.91 5.16
N SER A 15 8.08 -2.29 5.87
CA SER A 15 6.74 -1.88 5.44
C SER A 15 6.65 -0.36 5.57
N HIS A 16 6.21 0.32 4.51
CA HIS A 16 6.16 1.78 4.46
C HIS A 16 4.80 2.23 5.00
N GLY A 17 4.64 2.13 6.32
CA GLY A 17 3.51 2.74 7.01
C GLY A 17 3.70 4.25 7.15
N VAL A 18 2.62 5.01 7.02
CA VAL A 18 2.63 6.48 7.16
C VAL A 18 2.96 6.88 8.60
N VAL A 19 2.32 6.22 9.57
CA VAL A 19 2.52 6.47 11.01
C VAL A 19 3.67 5.60 11.54
N PRO A 20 4.77 6.20 12.03
CA PRO A 20 5.89 5.44 12.56
C PRO A 20 5.59 4.82 13.94
N PRO A 21 6.24 3.70 14.30
CA PRO A 21 5.96 2.96 15.54
C PRO A 21 6.02 3.81 16.81
N PHE A 22 7.00 4.72 16.90
CA PHE A 22 7.21 5.53 18.10
C PHE A 22 6.08 6.54 18.36
N LEU A 23 5.26 6.87 17.36
CA LEU A 23 4.05 7.69 17.55
C LEU A 23 2.90 6.83 18.06
N LEU A 24 2.70 5.63 17.48
CA LEU A 24 1.69 4.68 17.95
C LEU A 24 1.92 4.26 19.41
N GLU A 25 3.18 4.10 19.82
CA GLU A 25 3.56 3.81 21.22
C GLU A 25 3.20 4.94 22.20
N ARG A 26 3.10 6.18 21.71
CA ARG A 26 2.75 7.36 22.51
C ARG A 26 1.26 7.66 22.55
N LEU A 27 0.50 7.15 21.58
CA LEU A 27 -0.95 7.31 21.54
C LEU A 27 -1.62 6.41 22.58
N GLN A 28 -2.55 6.99 23.33
CA GLN A 28 -3.37 6.24 24.28
C GLN A 28 -4.66 5.81 23.59
N GLY A 29 -4.84 4.50 23.36
CA GLY A 29 -6.03 3.97 22.72
C GLY A 29 -5.89 2.48 22.37
N ALA A 30 -7.02 1.78 22.28
CA ALA A 30 -7.02 0.38 21.83
C ALA A 30 -6.62 0.26 20.35
N GLY A 31 -7.06 1.20 19.50
CA GLY A 31 -6.71 1.28 18.07
C GLY A 31 -5.21 1.40 17.81
N ALA A 32 -4.55 2.40 18.41
CA ALA A 32 -3.09 2.58 18.29
C ALA A 32 -2.28 1.34 18.72
N ARG A 33 -2.69 0.64 19.79
CA ARG A 33 -2.03 -0.61 20.22
C ARG A 33 -2.26 -1.75 19.24
N ALA A 34 -3.48 -1.93 18.76
CA ALA A 34 -3.81 -2.95 17.76
C ALA A 34 -3.07 -2.69 16.44
N THR A 35 -3.03 -1.44 16.01
CA THR A 35 -2.29 -0.96 14.83
C THR A 35 -0.79 -1.26 14.96
N LEU A 36 -0.18 -0.94 16.10
CA LEU A 36 1.24 -1.23 16.33
C LEU A 36 1.57 -2.74 16.23
N LEU A 37 0.68 -3.60 16.73
CA LEU A 37 0.84 -5.05 16.62
C LEU A 37 0.66 -5.54 15.17
N ALA A 38 -0.39 -5.10 14.49
CA ALA A 38 -0.63 -5.43 13.09
C ALA A 38 0.53 -4.98 12.18
N ASP A 39 1.05 -3.77 12.40
CA ASP A 39 2.22 -3.26 11.68
C ASP A 39 3.47 -4.11 11.94
N ARG A 40 3.68 -4.57 13.18
CA ARG A 40 4.82 -5.44 13.53
C ARG A 40 4.71 -6.80 12.85
N GLU A 41 3.52 -7.40 12.81
CA GLU A 41 3.25 -8.65 12.10
C GLU A 41 3.55 -8.50 10.60
N MET A 42 3.08 -7.43 9.97
CA MET A 42 3.33 -7.15 8.56
C MET A 42 4.81 -6.97 8.25
N ARG A 43 5.53 -6.21 9.08
CA ARG A 43 7.00 -6.03 8.93
C ARG A 43 7.75 -7.34 9.07
N ALA A 44 7.28 -8.24 9.93
CA ALA A 44 7.88 -9.57 10.09
C ALA A 44 7.57 -10.49 8.89
N GLY A 45 6.36 -10.40 8.31
CA GLY A 45 5.95 -11.21 7.16
C GLY A 45 6.63 -10.87 5.84
N ARG A 46 7.08 -9.61 5.64
CA ARG A 46 7.77 -9.19 4.39
C ARG A 46 9.21 -9.66 4.24
N GLU A 47 9.79 -10.32 5.23
CA GLU A 47 11.10 -10.98 5.05
C GLU A 47 11.03 -12.17 4.07
N VAL A 48 9.82 -12.61 3.65
CA VAL A 48 9.63 -13.83 2.83
C VAL A 48 9.06 -13.57 1.41
N VAL A 49 8.46 -12.41 1.14
CA VAL A 49 7.76 -12.16 -0.14
C VAL A 49 8.39 -10.99 -0.89
N GLN A 50 9.54 -11.23 -1.50
CA GLN A 50 9.96 -10.49 -2.70
C GLN A 50 10.19 -11.46 -3.85
N ALA A 51 9.15 -12.22 -4.18
CA ALA A 51 9.02 -12.72 -5.54
C ALA A 51 8.70 -11.49 -6.40
N ARG A 52 9.71 -11.03 -7.13
CA ARG A 52 9.67 -9.93 -8.08
C ARG A 52 8.42 -10.06 -8.97
N THR A 53 7.41 -9.20 -8.78
CA THR A 53 6.45 -8.96 -9.85
C THR A 53 7.25 -8.36 -10.99
N ALA A 54 7.46 -9.13 -12.05
CA ALA A 54 8.18 -8.67 -13.21
C ALA A 54 7.34 -7.55 -13.85
N ILE A 55 7.81 -6.31 -13.71
CA ILE A 55 7.24 -5.16 -14.41
C ILE A 55 7.61 -5.36 -15.88
N ALA A 56 6.67 -5.87 -16.68
CA ALA A 56 6.80 -5.85 -18.13
C ALA A 56 6.72 -4.37 -18.57
N PRO A 57 7.64 -3.88 -19.39
CA PRO A 57 7.59 -2.50 -19.89
C PRO A 57 6.32 -2.32 -20.71
N ARG A 58 5.45 -1.40 -20.28
CA ARG A 58 4.29 -0.96 -21.06
C ARG A 58 4.55 0.46 -21.54
N THR A 59 4.51 0.66 -22.85
CA THR A 59 4.60 1.99 -23.46
C THR A 59 3.30 2.73 -23.24
N GLY A 60 3.30 3.77 -22.38
CA GLY A 60 2.19 4.71 -22.20
C GLY A 60 0.88 4.06 -21.75
N GLY A 61 0.64 4.04 -20.43
CA GLY A 61 -0.64 3.59 -19.87
C GLY A 61 -1.55 4.76 -19.54
N THR A 62 -2.83 4.64 -19.91
CA THR A 62 -3.91 5.45 -19.31
C THR A 62 -4.06 5.08 -17.84
N LEU A 63 -4.53 6.03 -17.02
CA LEU A 63 -4.87 5.78 -15.62
C LEU A 63 -5.82 4.57 -15.51
N GLU A 64 -5.47 3.64 -14.62
CA GLU A 64 -6.29 2.50 -14.24
C GLU A 64 -6.27 2.41 -12.71
N ARG A 65 -7.45 2.43 -12.08
CA ARG A 65 -7.63 2.39 -10.63
C ARG A 65 -8.59 1.28 -10.22
N THR A 66 -8.26 0.59 -9.14
CA THR A 66 -9.16 -0.36 -8.50
C THR A 66 -9.23 -0.08 -7.00
N ILE A 67 -10.44 0.14 -6.48
CA ILE A 67 -10.68 0.25 -5.03
C ILE A 67 -11.41 -1.01 -4.57
N SER A 68 -10.86 -1.62 -3.53
CA SER A 68 -11.41 -2.78 -2.85
C SER A 68 -11.73 -2.47 -1.39
N ASP A 69 -12.65 -3.24 -0.81
CA ASP A 69 -13.10 -3.14 0.57
C ASP A 69 -12.72 -4.42 1.33
N ALA A 70 -11.87 -4.28 2.35
CA ALA A 70 -11.47 -5.38 3.23
C ALA A 70 -12.54 -5.73 4.28
N LYS A 71 -13.62 -4.96 4.40
CA LYS A 71 -14.75 -5.18 5.31
C LYS A 71 -14.34 -5.35 6.77
N ALA A 72 -13.42 -4.51 7.21
CA ALA A 72 -12.80 -4.54 8.53
C ALA A 72 -12.01 -5.83 8.85
N THR A 73 -11.64 -6.59 7.83
CA THR A 73 -10.69 -7.72 7.91
C THR A 73 -9.29 -7.25 7.50
N ARG A 74 -8.28 -8.13 7.64
CA ARG A 74 -6.91 -7.85 7.19
C ARG A 74 -6.54 -8.61 5.91
N ASP A 75 -7.53 -9.18 5.23
CA ASP A 75 -7.35 -9.95 4.01
C ASP A 75 -7.35 -9.00 2.80
N LEU A 76 -6.25 -8.98 2.05
CA LEU A 76 -6.06 -8.13 0.87
C LEU A 76 -6.21 -8.93 -0.43
N PRO A 77 -6.72 -8.34 -1.52
CA PRO A 77 -7.25 -6.96 -1.60
C PRO A 77 -8.69 -6.83 -1.08
N GLY A 78 -9.38 -7.92 -0.74
CA GLY A 78 -10.79 -7.89 -0.35
C GLY A 78 -11.75 -7.89 -1.54
N GLN A 79 -12.91 -7.24 -1.41
CA GLN A 79 -13.92 -7.16 -2.48
C GLN A 79 -13.75 -5.88 -3.29
N GLN A 80 -13.60 -5.97 -4.61
CA GLN A 80 -13.65 -4.79 -5.48
C GLN A 80 -15.01 -4.06 -5.32
N VAL A 81 -14.94 -2.75 -5.07
CA VAL A 81 -16.10 -1.88 -4.88
C VAL A 81 -16.17 -0.73 -5.87
N ARG A 82 -15.05 -0.36 -6.51
CA ARG A 82 -15.00 0.68 -7.54
C ARG A 82 -13.84 0.46 -8.51
N ALA A 83 -14.09 0.56 -9.80
CA ALA A 83 -13.08 0.51 -10.87
C ALA A 83 -12.94 1.86 -11.60
N GLU A 84 -11.94 1.97 -12.48
CA GLU A 84 -11.73 3.16 -13.30
C GLU A 84 -12.98 3.51 -14.12
N GLY A 85 -13.35 4.80 -14.07
CA GLY A 85 -14.52 5.35 -14.75
C GLY A 85 -15.86 5.09 -14.05
N GLU A 86 -15.91 4.33 -12.96
CA GLU A 86 -17.16 4.07 -12.24
C GLU A 86 -17.59 5.26 -11.37
N ASN A 87 -18.91 5.41 -11.25
CA ASN A 87 -19.54 6.46 -10.42
C ASN A 87 -19.17 6.31 -8.94
N PRO A 88 -19.21 7.40 -8.15
CA PRO A 88 -19.03 7.35 -6.70
C PRO A 88 -19.95 6.32 -6.02
N THR A 89 -19.43 5.63 -5.01
CA THR A 89 -20.16 4.57 -4.30
C THR A 89 -21.02 5.13 -3.16
N GLY A 90 -20.71 6.34 -2.69
CA GLY A 90 -21.31 6.95 -1.50
C GLY A 90 -20.62 6.56 -0.19
N ASP A 91 -19.61 5.69 -0.24
CA ASP A 91 -18.70 5.43 0.88
C ASP A 91 -17.52 6.39 0.82
N ALA A 92 -17.38 7.22 1.86
CA ALA A 92 -16.37 8.29 1.88
C ALA A 92 -14.94 7.76 1.71
N ALA A 93 -14.58 6.65 2.38
CA ALA A 93 -13.23 6.10 2.27
C ALA A 93 -12.93 5.60 0.85
N THR A 94 -13.89 4.92 0.22
CA THR A 94 -13.79 4.45 -1.16
C THR A 94 -13.63 5.62 -2.13
N ASP A 95 -14.46 6.64 -2.00
CA ASP A 95 -14.48 7.77 -2.92
C ASP A 95 -13.23 8.66 -2.76
N GLU A 96 -12.78 8.91 -1.52
CA GLU A 96 -11.54 9.65 -1.24
C GLU A 96 -10.29 8.89 -1.71
N ALA A 97 -10.23 7.56 -1.54
CA ALA A 97 -9.13 6.76 -2.07
C ALA A 97 -9.08 6.81 -3.60
N TYR A 98 -10.24 6.70 -4.26
CA TYR A 98 -10.34 6.80 -5.72
C TYR A 98 -9.85 8.16 -6.25
N ASP A 99 -10.30 9.24 -5.64
CA ASP A 99 -9.95 10.61 -6.04
C ASP A 99 -8.48 10.92 -5.73
N GLY A 100 -7.97 10.49 -4.57
CA GLY A 100 -6.58 10.66 -4.16
C GLY A 100 -5.58 9.95 -5.08
N LEU A 101 -5.90 8.73 -5.53
CA LEU A 101 -5.09 8.02 -6.53
C LEU A 101 -5.11 8.75 -7.88
N GLY A 102 -6.26 9.29 -8.29
CA GLY A 102 -6.38 10.08 -9.51
C GLY A 102 -5.51 11.34 -9.47
N ALA A 103 -5.57 12.09 -8.36
CA ALA A 103 -4.73 13.27 -8.16
C ALA A 103 -3.24 12.93 -8.13
N THR A 104 -2.86 11.80 -7.55
CA THR A 104 -1.48 11.31 -7.53
C THR A 104 -0.98 11.01 -8.93
N TYR A 105 -1.77 10.29 -9.75
CA TYR A 105 -1.43 10.03 -11.14
C TYR A 105 -1.26 11.33 -11.94
N ALA A 106 -2.23 12.25 -11.83
CA ALA A 106 -2.19 13.53 -12.54
C ALA A 106 -0.92 14.32 -12.19
N PHE A 107 -0.52 14.34 -10.91
CA PHE A 107 0.73 14.98 -10.50
C PHE A 107 1.96 14.35 -11.18
N PHE A 108 2.06 13.02 -11.25
CA PHE A 108 3.20 12.37 -11.90
C PHE A 108 3.23 12.59 -13.41
N ASP A 109 2.07 12.53 -14.06
CA ASP A 109 1.95 12.76 -15.50
C ASP A 109 2.25 14.22 -15.86
N GLU A 110 1.58 15.18 -15.21
CA GLU A 110 1.67 16.60 -15.57
C GLU A 110 3.02 17.22 -15.21
N VAL A 111 3.59 16.86 -14.05
CA VAL A 111 4.82 17.50 -13.54
C VAL A 111 6.08 16.77 -14.02
N TYR A 112 6.05 15.45 -14.09
CA TYR A 112 7.23 14.64 -14.43
C TYR A 112 7.14 13.94 -15.79
N GLY A 113 5.97 13.94 -16.45
CA GLY A 113 5.75 13.17 -17.67
C GLY A 113 5.78 11.65 -17.42
N TYR A 114 5.50 11.22 -16.19
CA TYR A 114 5.53 9.81 -15.79
C TYR A 114 4.12 9.23 -15.84
N SER A 115 3.95 8.19 -16.65
CA SER A 115 2.73 7.39 -16.65
C SER A 115 2.71 6.53 -15.37
N SER A 116 1.99 6.96 -14.33
CA SER A 116 1.92 6.31 -13.01
C SER A 116 3.27 6.24 -12.26
N LEU A 117 3.31 5.50 -11.14
CA LEU A 117 4.43 5.43 -10.20
C LEU A 117 5.72 4.82 -10.78
N ASP A 118 5.60 3.96 -11.80
CA ASP A 118 6.73 3.30 -12.46
C ASP A 118 7.11 3.95 -13.81
N GLY A 119 6.44 5.04 -14.19
CA GLY A 119 6.59 5.69 -15.50
C GLY A 119 6.10 4.85 -16.68
N SER A 120 5.48 3.70 -16.44
CA SER A 120 5.03 2.72 -17.45
C SER A 120 3.56 2.32 -17.27
N GLY A 121 2.77 3.12 -16.56
CA GLY A 121 1.33 2.94 -16.39
C GLY A 121 0.95 1.88 -15.37
N LEU A 122 1.71 1.70 -14.28
CA LEU A 122 1.32 0.82 -13.17
C LEU A 122 -0.14 1.07 -12.74
N PRO A 123 -1.01 0.05 -12.70
CA PRO A 123 -2.34 0.18 -12.11
C PRO A 123 -2.26 0.63 -10.65
N LEU A 124 -3.19 1.48 -10.25
CA LEU A 124 -3.26 2.00 -8.89
C LEU A 124 -4.37 1.29 -8.12
N ASP A 125 -3.96 0.28 -7.37
CA ASP A 125 -4.87 -0.51 -6.55
C ASP A 125 -4.83 -0.04 -5.09
N ALA A 126 -6.00 0.13 -4.48
CA ALA A 126 -6.13 0.46 -3.06
C ALA A 126 -7.19 -0.41 -2.38
N THR A 127 -6.98 -0.67 -1.09
CA THR A 127 -7.95 -1.34 -0.23
C THR A 127 -8.33 -0.43 0.92
N VAL A 128 -9.63 -0.20 1.12
CA VAL A 128 -10.20 0.57 2.22
C VAL A 128 -10.75 -0.36 3.31
N HIS A 129 -11.10 0.22 4.46
CA HIS A 129 -11.66 -0.49 5.62
C HIS A 129 -10.78 -1.67 6.06
N TYR A 130 -9.46 -1.50 6.02
CA TYR A 130 -8.48 -2.50 6.46
C TYR A 130 -8.46 -2.58 7.99
N GLY A 131 -8.73 -3.78 8.51
CA GLY A 131 -8.77 -4.05 9.94
C GLY A 131 -9.86 -3.25 10.69
N ARG A 132 -9.82 -3.28 12.01
CA ARG A 132 -10.72 -2.51 12.88
C ARG A 132 -9.90 -1.50 13.64
N ASP A 133 -10.37 -0.25 13.66
CA ASP A 133 -9.70 0.88 14.35
C ASP A 133 -8.20 0.93 14.02
N TYR A 134 -7.88 0.75 12.73
CA TYR A 134 -6.50 0.72 12.23
C TYR A 134 -6.04 2.16 11.93
N ASP A 135 -5.22 2.70 12.81
CA ASP A 135 -4.78 4.10 12.83
C ASP A 135 -3.55 4.33 11.93
N ASN A 136 -3.46 3.62 10.80
CA ASN A 136 -2.35 3.75 9.86
C ASN A 136 -2.80 3.48 8.42
N ALA A 137 -1.91 3.77 7.47
CA ALA A 137 -2.00 3.37 6.07
C ALA A 137 -0.60 2.96 5.60
N PHE A 138 -0.50 2.08 4.60
CA PHE A 138 0.78 1.57 4.12
C PHE A 138 0.74 1.22 2.63
N TRP A 139 1.92 1.14 2.02
CA TRP A 139 2.13 0.52 0.70
C TRP A 139 2.71 -0.89 0.86
N ASP A 140 2.15 -1.88 0.16
CA ASP A 140 2.60 -3.28 0.21
C ASP A 140 3.52 -3.83 -0.88
#